data_AF-A0A1G5SBC3-F1
#
_entry.id   AF-A0A1G5SBC3-F1
#
_cell.length_a   1.000
_cell.length_b   1.000
_cell.length_c   1.000
_cell.angle_alpha   90.00
_cell.angle_beta   90.00
_cell.angle_gamma   90.00
#
_symmetry.space_group_name_H-M   'P 1'
#
loop_
_entity.id
_entity.type
_entity.pdbx_description
1 polymer ?
#
loop_
_entity_poly.entity_id
_entity_poly.type
_entity_poly.pdbx_seq_one_letter_code
_entity_poly.pdbx_strand_id
1 'polypeptide(L)'
;MEITGGVGGLCKLIKHYYSDVETKFKAELPKFPVILLIDNDKGANPVFGAIVGITKKRKPTGKEEFIHVTRNLYVVPTPRGLNVDSTKIEDFFQSTTREEKLSGKSFNLSDKPQEFDNTKHYGKAAFARDVVAKNASTLDFSGFDEILDRLVAVIADYASKHPTASVPGMRFNEREKLE
;
A
#
# COMPACT_ATOMS: atom_id res chain seq x y z
N MET A 1 17.29 8.19 -8.25
CA MET A 1 17.14 6.92 -7.51
C MET A 1 16.36 5.98 -8.40
N GLU A 2 16.85 4.77 -8.65
CA GLU A 2 16.05 3.74 -9.33
C GLU A 2 15.10 3.06 -8.34
N ILE A 3 13.79 3.16 -8.61
CA ILE A 3 12.74 2.45 -7.88
C ILE A 3 12.37 1.18 -8.66
N THR A 4 13.37 0.34 -8.93
CA THR A 4 13.19 -0.93 -9.65
C THR A 4 13.32 -2.12 -8.69
N GLY A 5 12.69 -3.26 -9.02
CA GLY A 5 12.91 -4.52 -8.30
C GLY A 5 12.05 -4.74 -7.03
N GLY A 6 10.81 -4.25 -7.01
CA GLY A 6 9.85 -4.53 -5.93
C GLY A 6 10.40 -4.14 -4.55
N VAL A 7 10.52 -5.13 -3.65
CA VAL A 7 10.97 -4.97 -2.26
C VAL A 7 12.32 -4.24 -2.13
N GLY A 8 13.28 -4.54 -3.01
CA GLY A 8 14.60 -3.91 -2.97
C GLY A 8 14.53 -2.42 -3.27
N GLY A 9 13.69 -2.03 -4.23
CA GLY A 9 13.42 -0.63 -4.57
C GLY A 9 12.75 0.11 -3.41
N LEU A 10 11.76 -0.51 -2.76
CA LEU A 10 11.08 0.07 -1.59
C LEU A 10 12.03 0.31 -0.41
N CYS A 11 12.90 -0.64 -0.11
CA CYS A 11 13.88 -0.48 0.96
C CYS A 11 14.87 0.66 0.67
N LYS A 12 15.32 0.81 -0.59
CA LYS A 12 16.17 1.93 -1.01
C LYS A 12 15.44 3.26 -0.90
N LEU A 13 14.18 3.31 -1.35
CA LEU A 13 13.32 4.47 -1.26
C LEU A 13 13.22 4.96 0.19
N ILE A 14 12.81 4.09 1.12
CA ILE A 14 12.65 4.43 2.54
C ILE A 14 13.96 4.96 3.14
N LYS A 15 15.09 4.28 2.87
CA LYS A 15 16.40 4.66 3.44
C LYS A 15 16.90 6.00 2.92
N HIS A 16 16.89 6.23 1.60
CA HIS A 16 17.36 7.51 1.10
C HIS A 16 16.35 8.62 1.36
N TYR A 17 15.03 8.35 1.35
CA TYR A 17 14.03 9.34 1.75
C TYR A 17 14.35 9.86 3.15
N TYR A 18 14.53 8.95 4.13
CA TYR A 18 14.96 9.31 5.47
C TYR A 18 16.28 10.10 5.47
N SER A 19 17.31 9.61 4.78
CA SER A 19 18.59 10.33 4.73
C SER A 19 18.46 11.74 4.15
N ASP A 20 17.70 11.92 3.07
CA ASP A 20 17.59 13.18 2.35
C ASP A 20 16.75 14.19 3.14
N VAL A 21 15.64 13.78 3.76
CA VAL A 21 14.81 14.68 4.60
C VAL A 21 15.49 15.06 5.91
N GLU A 22 16.40 14.24 6.44
CA GLU A 22 17.14 14.56 7.66
C GLU A 22 18.40 15.40 7.41
N THR A 23 19.05 15.24 6.26
CA THR A 23 20.40 15.81 6.04
C THR A 23 20.52 16.81 4.89
N LYS A 24 19.64 16.75 3.89
CA LYS A 24 19.78 17.55 2.65
C LYS A 24 18.69 18.58 2.51
N PHE A 25 17.45 18.20 2.77
CA PHE A 25 16.31 19.10 2.60
C PHE A 25 16.15 20.00 3.83
N LYS A 26 16.27 21.31 3.61
CA LYS A 26 16.08 22.36 4.63
C LYS A 26 14.73 23.08 4.50
N ALA A 27 13.89 22.61 3.57
CA ALA A 27 12.56 23.15 3.35
C ALA A 27 11.67 22.91 4.57
N GLU A 28 10.59 23.71 4.67
CA GLU A 28 9.54 23.47 5.65
C GLU A 28 8.93 22.07 5.47
N LEU A 29 8.33 21.57 6.55
CA LEU A 29 7.68 20.26 6.53
C LEU A 29 6.59 20.22 5.44
N PRO A 30 6.52 19.16 4.62
CA PRO A 30 5.51 19.05 3.57
C PRO A 30 4.07 19.15 4.12
N LYS A 31 3.14 19.65 3.31
CA LYS A 31 1.73 19.78 3.72
C LYS A 31 0.95 18.45 3.75
N PHE A 32 1.51 17.39 3.18
CA PHE A 32 0.79 16.12 3.02
C PHE A 32 1.70 14.94 3.36
N PRO A 33 1.12 13.82 3.83
CA PRO A 33 1.88 12.61 4.03
C PRO A 33 2.31 12.01 2.68
N VAL A 34 3.49 11.40 2.66
CA VAL A 34 3.88 10.42 1.65
C VAL A 34 3.49 9.05 2.19
N ILE A 35 2.62 8.36 1.47
CA ILE A 35 2.10 7.05 1.87
C ILE A 35 2.65 5.99 0.93
N LEU A 36 3.35 5.01 1.48
CA LEU A 36 3.80 3.82 0.76
C LEU A 36 2.89 2.64 1.11
N LEU A 37 1.95 2.32 0.23
CA LEU A 37 1.14 1.11 0.30
C LEU A 37 1.97 -0.11 -0.17
N ILE A 38 2.01 -1.17 0.63
CA ILE A 38 2.78 -2.38 0.34
C ILE A 38 1.93 -3.64 0.49
N ASP A 39 2.21 -4.67 -0.31
CA ASP A 39 1.73 -6.02 -0.05
C ASP A 39 2.22 -6.48 1.32
N ASN A 40 1.35 -7.16 2.06
CA ASN A 40 1.63 -7.69 3.37
C ASN A 40 1.93 -9.19 3.29
N ASP A 41 2.90 -9.56 2.46
CA ASP A 41 3.38 -10.91 2.28
C ASP A 41 4.85 -11.06 2.75
N LYS A 42 5.56 -12.10 2.30
CA LYS A 42 6.98 -12.31 2.65
C LYS A 42 7.87 -11.13 2.23
N GLY A 43 7.49 -10.39 1.19
CA GLY A 43 8.17 -9.20 0.69
C GLY A 43 8.10 -8.00 1.64
N ALA A 44 7.14 -7.97 2.57
CA ALA A 44 7.06 -6.91 3.59
C ALA A 44 8.18 -7.00 4.63
N ASN A 45 8.76 -8.19 4.86
CA ASN A 45 9.73 -8.41 5.93
C ASN A 45 11.00 -7.53 5.82
N PRO A 46 11.66 -7.43 4.66
CA PRO A 46 12.78 -6.51 4.48
C PRO A 46 12.37 -5.04 4.64
N VAL A 47 11.17 -4.66 4.21
CA VAL A 47 10.62 -3.30 4.37
C VAL A 47 10.49 -2.96 5.85
N PHE A 48 9.89 -3.85 6.65
CA PHE A 48 9.79 -3.70 8.10
C PHE A 48 11.17 -3.65 8.77
N GLY A 49 12.15 -4.42 8.28
CA GLY A 49 13.54 -4.33 8.74
C GLY A 49 14.17 -2.96 8.49
N ALA A 50 13.94 -2.38 7.30
CA ALA A 50 14.41 -1.02 6.99
C ALA A 50 13.79 0.03 7.93
N ILE A 51 12.49 -0.10 8.23
CA ILE A 51 11.78 0.78 9.16
C ILE A 51 12.36 0.68 10.58
N VAL A 52 12.64 -0.52 11.08
CA VAL A 52 13.30 -0.71 12.39
C VAL A 52 14.67 -0.05 12.41
N GLY A 53 15.44 -0.19 11.33
CA GLY A 53 16.75 0.43 11.20
C GLY A 53 16.73 1.95 11.36
N ILE A 54 15.65 2.60 10.91
CA ILE A 54 15.43 4.05 11.00
C ILE A 54 14.82 4.44 12.35
N THR A 55 13.68 3.85 12.69
CA THR A 55 12.87 4.26 13.85
C THR A 55 13.45 3.82 15.19
N LYS A 56 14.30 2.77 15.19
CA LYS A 56 14.78 2.06 16.39
C LYS A 56 13.66 1.53 17.29
N LYS A 57 12.45 1.36 16.73
CA LYS A 57 11.27 0.81 17.42
C LYS A 57 11.12 -0.69 17.15
N ARG A 58 10.15 -1.32 17.82
CA ARG A 58 9.77 -2.72 17.57
C ARG A 58 9.42 -2.93 16.10
N LYS A 59 9.80 -4.10 15.57
CA LYS A 59 9.44 -4.52 14.21
C LYS A 59 7.92 -4.58 14.04
N PRO A 60 7.36 -3.94 13.00
CA PRO A 60 5.95 -4.11 12.64
C PRO A 60 5.59 -5.58 12.46
N THR A 61 4.37 -5.91 12.89
CA THR A 61 3.78 -7.24 12.80
C THR A 61 3.02 -7.47 11.49
N GLY A 62 2.72 -6.38 10.77
CA GLY A 62 1.84 -6.37 9.61
C GLY A 62 0.36 -6.24 10.00
N LYS A 63 0.02 -6.19 11.29
CA LYS A 63 -1.36 -5.94 11.76
C LYS A 63 -1.63 -4.46 12.03
N GLU A 64 -0.59 -3.65 12.04
CA GLU A 64 -0.71 -2.21 12.20
C GLU A 64 -1.54 -1.61 11.05
N GLU A 65 -2.41 -0.67 11.39
CA GLU A 65 -3.20 0.11 10.43
C GLU A 65 -2.27 0.88 9.48
N PHE A 66 -1.27 1.55 10.07
CA PHE A 66 -0.18 2.22 9.39
C PHE A 66 1.06 2.31 10.28
N ILE A 67 2.20 2.64 9.68
CA ILE A 67 3.48 2.80 10.36
C ILE A 67 4.07 4.16 9.98
N HIS A 68 4.17 5.07 10.95
CA HIS A 68 4.94 6.30 10.79
C HIS A 68 6.44 6.00 10.79
N VAL A 69 7.14 6.35 9.71
CA VAL A 69 8.57 6.04 9.55
C VAL A 69 9.44 7.22 9.96
N THR A 70 9.22 8.38 9.34
CA THR A 70 9.94 9.63 9.61
C THR A 70 9.19 10.79 8.98
N ARG A 71 9.28 12.00 9.54
CA ARG A 71 8.68 13.23 8.98
C ARG A 71 7.26 12.99 8.47
N ASN A 72 7.02 13.12 7.17
CA ASN A 72 5.73 12.88 6.52
C ASN A 72 5.63 11.51 5.83
N LEU A 73 6.61 10.61 5.97
CA LEU A 73 6.61 9.27 5.37
C LEU A 73 5.91 8.24 6.27
N TYR A 74 4.92 7.57 5.69
CA TYR A 74 4.17 6.47 6.26
C TYR A 74 4.25 5.23 5.37
N VAL A 75 4.14 4.07 5.99
CA VAL A 75 3.98 2.77 5.31
C VAL A 75 2.66 2.16 5.74
N VAL A 76 1.87 1.72 4.77
CA VAL A 76 0.58 1.05 4.99
C VAL A 76 0.69 -0.35 4.39
N PRO A 77 0.72 -1.41 5.20
CA PRO A 77 0.59 -2.76 4.68
C PRO A 77 -0.86 -3.06 4.31
N THR A 78 -1.09 -3.90 3.29
CA THR A 78 -2.44 -4.42 3.02
C THR A 78 -3.00 -5.11 4.27
N PRO A 79 -4.31 -4.95 4.55
CA PRO A 79 -4.98 -5.59 5.67
C PRO A 79 -4.69 -7.08 5.82
N ARG A 80 -4.59 -7.53 7.07
CA ARG A 80 -4.59 -8.96 7.42
C ARG A 80 -5.74 -9.22 8.36
N GLY A 81 -6.66 -10.11 7.96
CA GLY A 81 -7.68 -10.63 8.85
C GLY A 81 -7.08 -11.45 9.99
N LEU A 82 -7.88 -11.75 11.02
CA LEU A 82 -7.43 -12.46 12.24
C LEU A 82 -6.73 -13.80 11.96
N ASN A 83 -7.08 -14.48 10.85
CA ASN A 83 -6.57 -15.78 10.45
C ASN A 83 -5.82 -15.76 9.11
N VAL A 84 -5.36 -14.58 8.67
CA VAL A 84 -4.66 -14.43 7.38
C VAL A 84 -3.24 -13.92 7.64
N ASP A 85 -2.26 -14.79 7.40
CA ASP A 85 -0.85 -14.48 7.66
C ASP A 85 -0.18 -13.69 6.52
N SER A 86 -0.83 -13.58 5.37
CA SER A 86 -0.29 -12.94 4.17
C SER A 86 -1.41 -12.41 3.30
N THR A 87 -1.30 -11.17 2.85
CA THR A 87 -2.20 -10.59 1.84
C THR A 87 -1.42 -9.83 0.78
N LYS A 88 -1.98 -9.79 -0.42
CA LYS A 88 -1.50 -9.00 -1.54
C LYS A 88 -2.63 -8.11 -2.03
N ILE A 89 -2.32 -7.04 -2.75
CA ILE A 89 -3.33 -6.12 -3.25
C ILE A 89 -4.39 -6.81 -4.13
N GLU A 90 -4.01 -7.88 -4.84
CA GLU A 90 -4.96 -8.60 -5.68
C GLU A 90 -5.98 -9.42 -4.89
N ASP A 91 -5.72 -9.73 -3.61
CA ASP A 91 -6.63 -10.52 -2.76
C ASP A 91 -7.94 -9.77 -2.45
N PHE A 92 -7.93 -8.45 -2.63
CA PHE A 92 -9.06 -7.56 -2.36
C PHE A 92 -10.02 -7.42 -3.56
N PHE A 93 -9.72 -8.06 -4.69
CA PHE A 93 -10.68 -8.24 -5.77
C PHE A 93 -11.59 -9.45 -5.52
N GLN A 94 -12.82 -9.35 -6.01
CA GLN A 94 -13.76 -10.47 -6.04
C GLN A 94 -13.15 -11.68 -6.78
N SER A 95 -13.54 -12.89 -6.39
CA SER A 95 -13.05 -14.12 -7.04
C SER A 95 -13.37 -14.13 -8.53
N THR A 96 -14.58 -13.69 -8.90
CA THR A 96 -15.02 -13.55 -10.30
C THR A 96 -14.09 -12.67 -11.12
N THR A 97 -13.61 -11.56 -10.55
CA THR A 97 -12.64 -10.69 -11.20
C THR A 97 -11.29 -11.39 -11.38
N ARG A 98 -10.82 -12.13 -10.36
CA ARG A 98 -9.55 -12.87 -10.42
C ARG A 98 -9.60 -14.08 -11.36
N GLU A 99 -10.79 -14.63 -11.60
CA GLU A 99 -11.02 -15.79 -12.48
C GLU A 99 -11.24 -15.42 -13.95
N GLU A 100 -11.31 -14.13 -14.26
CA GLU A 100 -11.46 -13.62 -15.63
C GLU A 100 -10.39 -14.22 -16.56
N LYS A 101 -10.78 -14.55 -17.79
CA LYS A 101 -9.86 -15.16 -18.77
C LYS A 101 -9.52 -14.16 -19.86
N LEU A 102 -8.22 -14.03 -20.16
CA LEU A 102 -7.75 -13.25 -21.30
C LEU A 102 -7.29 -14.16 -22.41
N SER A 103 -8.03 -14.16 -23.53
CA SER A 103 -7.74 -15.02 -24.70
C SER A 103 -7.57 -16.51 -24.32
N GLY A 104 -8.44 -16.99 -23.43
CA GLY A 104 -8.41 -18.37 -22.92
C GLY A 104 -7.39 -18.64 -21.81
N LYS A 105 -6.52 -17.68 -21.47
CA LYS A 105 -5.53 -17.81 -20.39
C LYS A 105 -6.11 -17.38 -19.05
N SER A 106 -5.76 -18.07 -17.97
CA SER A 106 -6.16 -17.72 -16.61
C SER A 106 -5.16 -16.77 -15.94
N PHE A 107 -5.62 -16.01 -14.95
CA PHE A 107 -4.73 -15.20 -14.14
C PHE A 107 -3.83 -16.09 -13.28
N ASN A 108 -2.56 -15.72 -13.11
CA ASN A 108 -1.64 -16.37 -12.19
C ASN A 108 -0.97 -15.34 -11.26
N LEU A 109 -1.19 -15.54 -9.96
CA LEU A 109 -0.70 -14.71 -8.84
C LEU A 109 0.62 -15.20 -8.23
N SER A 110 1.17 -16.31 -8.73
CA SER A 110 2.38 -16.89 -8.19
C SER A 110 3.60 -16.04 -8.52
N ASP A 111 4.42 -15.78 -7.52
CA ASP A 111 5.71 -15.11 -7.69
C ASP A 111 6.82 -16.11 -8.08
N LYS A 112 6.46 -17.38 -8.31
CA LYS A 112 7.39 -18.45 -8.70
C LYS A 112 7.37 -18.63 -10.22
N PRO A 113 8.48 -18.36 -10.92
CA PRO A 113 8.54 -18.45 -12.38
C PRO A 113 8.14 -19.83 -12.94
N GLN A 114 8.45 -20.91 -12.22
CA GLN A 114 8.12 -22.28 -12.61
C GLN A 114 6.63 -22.60 -12.57
N GLU A 115 5.82 -21.80 -11.87
CA GLU A 115 4.37 -21.95 -11.82
C GLU A 115 3.68 -21.13 -12.94
N PHE A 116 4.47 -20.41 -13.77
CA PHE A 116 3.96 -19.57 -14.84
C PHE A 116 4.17 -20.21 -16.23
N ASP A 117 3.07 -20.60 -16.88
CA ASP A 117 3.04 -21.09 -18.25
C ASP A 117 2.47 -20.00 -19.16
N ASN A 118 3.30 -19.38 -19.99
CA ASN A 118 2.89 -18.31 -20.91
C ASN A 118 1.79 -18.73 -21.90
N THR A 119 1.57 -20.03 -22.13
CA THR A 119 0.49 -20.53 -23.00
C THR A 119 -0.85 -20.60 -22.27
N LYS A 120 -0.83 -20.76 -20.94
CA LYS A 120 -2.03 -20.95 -20.10
C LYS A 120 -2.34 -19.74 -19.22
N HIS A 121 -1.35 -18.92 -18.89
CA HIS A 121 -1.45 -17.90 -17.86
C HIS A 121 -1.16 -16.49 -18.40
N TYR A 122 -1.79 -15.49 -17.79
CA TYR A 122 -1.38 -14.09 -17.89
C TYR A 122 -0.99 -13.55 -16.51
N GLY A 123 -0.13 -12.52 -16.50
CA GLY A 123 0.44 -11.96 -15.26
C GLY A 123 -0.23 -10.66 -14.79
N LYS A 124 0.24 -10.15 -13.66
CA LYS A 124 -0.30 -8.96 -12.96
C LYS A 124 -0.45 -7.73 -13.83
N ALA A 125 0.51 -7.45 -14.72
CA ALA A 125 0.44 -6.29 -15.61
C ALA A 125 -0.75 -6.38 -16.58
N ALA A 126 -1.04 -7.57 -17.11
CA ALA A 126 -2.21 -7.80 -17.95
C ALA A 126 -3.50 -7.79 -17.13
N PHE A 127 -3.49 -8.35 -15.92
CA PHE A 127 -4.64 -8.24 -14.99
C PHE A 127 -5.03 -6.78 -14.74
N ALA A 128 -4.08 -5.94 -14.32
CA ALA A 128 -4.34 -4.54 -14.01
C ALA A 128 -4.83 -3.75 -15.24
N ARG A 129 -4.20 -3.93 -16.41
CA ARG A 129 -4.54 -3.16 -17.61
C ARG A 129 -5.80 -3.69 -18.31
N ASP A 130 -5.88 -4.99 -18.51
CA ASP A 130 -6.84 -5.60 -19.43
C ASP A 130 -8.08 -6.15 -18.72
N VAL A 131 -8.02 -6.40 -17.41
CA VAL A 131 -9.19 -6.78 -16.60
C VAL A 131 -9.66 -5.60 -15.75
N VAL A 132 -8.80 -5.08 -14.87
CA VAL A 132 -9.21 -4.06 -13.89
C VAL A 132 -9.52 -2.73 -14.56
N ALA A 133 -8.56 -2.14 -15.27
CA ALA A 133 -8.74 -0.79 -15.82
C ALA A 133 -9.86 -0.72 -16.88
N LYS A 134 -10.02 -1.76 -17.71
CA LYS A 134 -11.07 -1.81 -18.74
C LYS A 134 -12.48 -1.96 -18.16
N ASN A 135 -12.61 -2.60 -16.99
CA ASN A 135 -13.90 -2.86 -16.36
C ASN A 135 -14.10 -2.04 -15.07
N ALA A 136 -13.28 -1.01 -14.83
CA ALA A 136 -13.27 -0.28 -13.56
C ALA A 136 -14.62 0.34 -13.17
N SER A 137 -15.50 0.64 -14.13
CA SER A 137 -16.84 1.18 -13.84
C SER A 137 -17.86 0.11 -13.42
N THR A 138 -17.58 -1.18 -13.63
CA THR A 138 -18.50 -2.30 -13.36
C THR A 138 -17.98 -3.26 -12.31
N LEU A 139 -16.68 -3.24 -12.03
CA LEU A 139 -16.08 -4.05 -10.97
C LEU A 139 -16.52 -3.57 -9.59
N ASP A 140 -16.71 -4.53 -8.69
CA ASP A 140 -16.92 -4.28 -7.27
C ASP A 140 -15.56 -4.12 -6.57
N PHE A 141 -15.36 -2.95 -5.95
CA PHE A 141 -14.16 -2.59 -5.19
C PHE A 141 -14.39 -2.54 -3.68
N SER A 142 -15.53 -3.01 -3.16
CA SER A 142 -15.82 -3.01 -1.72
C SER A 142 -14.76 -3.73 -0.87
N GLY A 143 -14.06 -4.71 -1.45
CA GLY A 143 -12.91 -5.33 -0.80
C GLY A 143 -11.79 -4.35 -0.43
N PHE A 144 -11.67 -3.22 -1.12
CA PHE A 144 -10.63 -2.21 -0.88
C PHE A 144 -10.96 -1.22 0.23
N ASP A 145 -12.16 -1.26 0.80
CA ASP A 145 -12.62 -0.29 1.80
C ASP A 145 -11.64 -0.20 2.98
N GLU A 146 -11.19 -1.33 3.54
CA GLU A 146 -10.23 -1.32 4.66
C GLU A 146 -8.86 -0.74 4.27
N ILE A 147 -8.44 -0.88 3.00
CA ILE A 147 -7.21 -0.23 2.51
C ILE A 147 -7.42 1.28 2.47
N LEU A 148 -8.54 1.75 1.91
CA LEU A 148 -8.86 3.17 1.80
C LEU A 148 -9.01 3.82 3.18
N ASP A 149 -9.64 3.13 4.12
CA ASP A 149 -9.77 3.58 5.51
C ASP A 149 -8.39 3.78 6.17
N ARG A 150 -7.44 2.85 5.96
CA ARG A 150 -6.06 3.01 6.42
C ARG A 150 -5.36 4.23 5.82
N LEU A 151 -5.61 4.54 4.54
CA LEU A 151 -5.06 5.74 3.90
C LEU A 151 -5.66 7.02 4.52
N VAL A 152 -6.96 7.02 4.78
CA VAL A 152 -7.65 8.11 5.47
C VAL A 152 -7.10 8.30 6.87
N ALA A 153 -6.85 7.21 7.61
CA ALA A 153 -6.25 7.25 8.94
C ALA A 153 -4.85 7.88 8.95
N VAL A 154 -4.02 7.60 7.93
CA VAL A 154 -2.71 8.28 7.77
C VAL A 154 -2.87 9.78 7.52
N ILE A 155 -3.82 10.17 6.67
CA ILE A 155 -4.09 11.59 6.40
C ILE A 155 -4.52 12.31 7.68
N ALA A 156 -5.43 11.70 8.46
CA ALA A 156 -5.89 12.24 9.73
C ALA A 156 -4.76 12.32 10.77
N ASP A 157 -3.97 11.26 10.92
CA ASP A 157 -2.83 11.22 11.84
C ASP A 157 -1.80 12.30 11.49
N TYR A 158 -1.47 12.46 10.21
CA TYR A 158 -0.56 13.51 9.76
C TYR A 158 -1.10 14.92 10.03
N ALA A 159 -2.36 15.18 9.66
CA ALA A 159 -2.99 16.48 9.89
C ALA A 159 -3.03 16.85 11.39
N SER A 160 -3.32 15.87 12.26
CA SER A 160 -3.35 16.08 13.72
C SER A 160 -2.01 16.50 14.30
N LYS A 161 -0.89 16.02 13.73
CA LYS A 161 0.47 16.34 14.16
C LYS A 161 1.00 17.63 13.53
N HIS A 162 0.38 18.08 12.44
CA HIS A 162 0.83 19.22 11.63
C HIS A 162 -0.32 20.17 11.26
N PRO A 163 -0.91 20.90 12.22
CA PRO A 163 -2.14 21.68 12.00
C PRO A 163 -1.99 22.85 11.01
N THR A 164 -0.76 23.32 10.77
CA THR A 164 -0.46 24.38 9.78
C THR A 164 -0.46 23.86 8.35
N ALA A 165 -0.49 22.54 8.16
CA ALA A 165 -0.81 21.89 6.90
C ALA A 165 -2.33 21.73 6.75
N SER A 166 -3.07 22.82 6.90
CA SER A 166 -4.51 22.80 6.68
C SER A 166 -4.80 22.62 5.20
N VAL A 167 -5.49 21.53 4.87
CA VAL A 167 -6.08 21.29 3.54
C VAL A 167 -7.37 22.09 3.47
N PRO A 168 -7.51 23.09 2.58
CA PRO A 168 -8.81 23.71 2.33
C PRO A 168 -9.73 22.64 1.73
N GLY A 169 -10.71 22.15 2.49
CA GLY A 169 -11.87 21.42 1.95
C GLY A 169 -12.13 20.00 2.45
N MET A 170 -11.31 19.38 3.30
CA MET A 170 -11.61 18.04 3.83
C MET A 170 -12.38 18.15 5.16
N ARG A 171 -13.69 18.44 5.06
CA ARG A 171 -14.61 18.23 6.19
C ARG A 171 -14.94 16.74 6.25
N PHE A 172 -14.34 16.00 7.17
CA PHE A 172 -14.93 14.74 7.60
C PHE A 172 -16.25 15.10 8.28
N ASN A 173 -17.38 14.65 7.74
CA ASN A 173 -18.66 14.78 8.41
C ASN A 173 -18.57 14.04 9.74
N GLU A 174 -18.38 14.80 10.82
CA GLU A 174 -18.64 14.31 12.16
C GLU A 174 -20.13 13.96 12.22
N ARG A 175 -20.36 12.70 12.55
CA ARG A 175 -21.63 12.01 12.57
C ARG A 175 -22.71 12.81 13.28
N GLU A 176 -23.90 12.79 12.70
CA GLU A 176 -25.16 12.92 13.43
C GLU A 176 -25.10 12.02 14.66
N LYS A 177 -24.90 12.62 15.83
CA LYS A 177 -25.35 12.04 17.09
C LYS A 177 -26.86 12.26 17.11
N LEU A 178 -27.60 11.21 16.75
CA LEU A 178 -28.99 11.05 17.14
C LEU A 178 -29.03 10.89 18.67
N GLU A 179 -29.43 11.95 19.35
CA GLU A 179 -30.30 11.90 20.54
C GLU A 179 -31.56 12.71 20.21
#